data_AF-A0A965VAZ5-F1
#
_entry.id   AF-A0A965VAZ5-F1
#
_cell.length_a   1.000
_cell.length_b   1.000
_cell.length_c   1.000
_cell.angle_alpha   90.00
_cell.angle_beta   90.00
_cell.angle_gamma   90.00
#
_symmetry.space_group_name_H-M   'P 1'
#
loop_
_entity.id
_entity.type
_entity.pdbx_description
1 polymer ?
#
loop_
_entity_poly.entity_id
_entity_poly.type
_entity_poly.pdbx_seq_one_letter_code
_entity_poly.pdbx_strand_id
1 'polypeptide(L)'
;MRRQGKPGEFRSNLHRGGTSSIIELSTEEKYTAVLAAKAVGLGIALPVFNIFGFLNVRRELPDGRDLNRSFPGSSKGSLAAQFAYHFMKEIAPHCDYIIDFHTGASQRNNFPQIRCVFSDETSKELAKVFNPPFILHSNLIAKTLRESVSKKQNKILLFEGGKSNDIEENIIEEGLNGAKNIISSLGMRNYKYDISKDRTPILLSKSKWLRSPISGMSHIFINNGVHVQKGQLIGHVTDPFGKAERKVIANLSGYIICVNESPVVYKGDAIVHIGNE
;
A
#
# COMPACT_ATOMS: atom_id res chain seq x y z
N MET A 1 30.72 -9.86 21.91
CA MET A 1 31.44 -8.76 22.59
C MET A 1 30.40 -7.90 23.32
N ARG A 2 30.27 -8.03 24.65
CA ARG A 2 29.30 -7.26 25.44
C ARG A 2 29.82 -5.82 25.60
N ARG A 3 29.06 -4.82 25.17
CA ARG A 3 29.36 -3.40 25.48
C ARG A 3 28.79 -3.10 26.87
N GLN A 4 29.63 -2.70 27.82
CA GLN A 4 29.22 -2.24 29.15
C GLN A 4 29.02 -0.71 29.15
N GLY A 5 27.92 -0.23 29.76
CA GLY A 5 27.63 1.20 29.96
C GLY A 5 28.26 1.76 31.24
N LYS A 6 28.29 3.08 31.38
CA LYS A 6 28.84 3.77 32.56
C LYS A 6 27.92 3.64 33.79
N PRO A 7 28.44 3.75 35.03
CA PRO A 7 27.62 3.74 36.25
C PRO A 7 26.55 4.84 36.22
N GLY A 8 25.28 4.48 36.48
CA GLY A 8 24.14 5.41 36.52
C GLY A 8 23.32 5.52 35.22
N GLU A 9 23.74 4.88 34.13
CA GLU A 9 22.96 4.83 32.88
C GLU A 9 21.95 3.68 32.89
N PHE A 10 20.65 3.98 32.88
CA PHE A 10 19.61 3.00 32.51
C PHE A 10 19.46 2.98 30.99
N ARG A 11 20.02 1.95 30.33
CA ARG A 11 19.74 1.67 28.93
C ARG A 11 18.96 0.37 28.82
N SER A 12 17.66 0.47 28.51
CA SER A 12 16.84 -0.68 28.09
C SER A 12 17.32 -1.16 26.72
N ASN A 13 18.39 -1.95 26.70
CA ASN A 13 18.77 -2.76 25.54
C ASN A 13 17.94 -4.05 25.53
N LEU A 14 16.61 -3.91 25.37
CA LEU A 14 15.78 -5.05 24.99
C LEU A 14 15.83 -5.23 23.47
N HIS A 15 17.02 -5.51 22.93
CA HIS A 15 17.08 -6.18 21.64
C HIS A 15 16.75 -7.64 21.93
N ARG A 16 15.46 -7.99 21.92
CA ARG A 16 15.07 -9.40 21.75
C ARG A 16 15.61 -9.78 20.38
N GLY A 17 16.79 -10.40 20.36
CA GLY A 17 17.34 -10.98 19.15
C GLY A 17 16.32 -11.97 18.60
N GLY A 18 15.64 -11.59 17.52
CA GLY A 18 14.81 -12.51 16.78
C GLY A 18 15.73 -13.46 16.04
N THR A 19 15.67 -14.74 16.35
CA THR A 19 16.25 -15.79 15.50
C THR A 19 15.21 -16.15 14.45
N SER A 20 15.51 -15.93 13.17
CA SER A 20 14.79 -16.56 12.08
C SER A 20 15.27 -18.01 11.97
N SER A 21 14.33 -18.94 11.93
CA SER A 21 14.60 -20.31 11.49
C SER A 21 13.76 -20.56 10.24
N ILE A 22 14.26 -21.37 9.31
CA ILE A 22 13.47 -21.82 8.18
C ILE A 22 12.37 -22.69 8.77
N ILE A 23 11.13 -22.21 8.73
CA ILE A 23 9.97 -23.00 9.11
C ILE A 23 9.55 -23.78 7.88
N GLU A 24 9.52 -25.10 8.00
CA GLU A 24 8.86 -25.93 7.01
C GLU A 24 7.35 -25.89 7.26
N LEU A 25 6.61 -25.36 6.29
CA LEU A 25 5.15 -25.38 6.33
C LEU A 25 4.65 -26.83 6.45
N SER A 26 3.58 -27.04 7.21
CA SER A 26 2.89 -28.33 7.26
C SER A 26 2.35 -28.73 5.89
N THR A 27 2.10 -30.02 5.68
CA THR A 27 1.50 -30.53 4.45
C THR A 27 0.17 -29.85 4.13
N GLU A 28 -0.64 -29.59 5.14
CA GLU A 28 -1.94 -28.94 4.99
C GLU A 28 -1.81 -27.46 4.59
N GLU A 29 -0.88 -26.71 5.20
CA GLU A 29 -0.60 -25.33 4.81
C GLU A 29 -0.05 -25.24 3.38
N LYS A 30 0.90 -26.12 3.02
CA LYS A 30 1.44 -26.23 1.66
C LYS A 30 0.33 -26.55 0.67
N TYR A 31 -0.51 -27.54 0.96
CA TYR A 31 -1.60 -27.98 0.08
C TYR A 31 -2.66 -26.88 -0.09
N THR A 32 -3.04 -26.20 0.98
CA THR A 32 -4.03 -25.11 0.97
C THR A 32 -3.51 -23.91 0.17
N ALA A 33 -2.24 -23.51 0.37
CA ALA A 33 -1.61 -22.44 -0.41
C ALA A 33 -1.56 -22.77 -1.90
N VAL A 34 -1.20 -24.02 -2.24
CA VAL A 34 -1.17 -24.50 -3.63
C VAL A 34 -2.58 -24.55 -4.25
N LEU A 35 -3.59 -25.02 -3.51
CA LEU A 35 -4.97 -25.04 -3.99
C LEU A 35 -5.52 -23.62 -4.21
N ALA A 36 -5.27 -22.70 -3.29
CA ALA A 36 -5.69 -21.30 -3.43
C ALA A 36 -5.06 -20.65 -4.67
N ALA A 37 -3.75 -20.86 -4.88
CA ALA A 37 -3.07 -20.37 -6.08
C ALA A 37 -3.65 -21.00 -7.36
N LYS A 38 -3.85 -22.33 -7.38
CA LYS A 38 -4.42 -23.05 -8.52
C LYS A 38 -5.85 -22.65 -8.84
N ALA A 39 -6.70 -22.43 -7.84
CA ALA A 39 -8.10 -22.02 -8.04
C ALA A 39 -8.20 -20.69 -8.80
N VAL A 40 -7.23 -19.81 -8.59
CA VAL A 40 -7.14 -18.48 -9.23
C VAL A 40 -6.23 -18.51 -10.49
N GLY A 41 -5.60 -19.64 -10.80
CA GLY A 41 -4.66 -19.78 -11.92
C GLY A 41 -3.32 -19.09 -11.71
N LEU A 42 -2.93 -18.83 -10.46
CA LEU A 42 -1.67 -18.19 -10.09
C LEU A 42 -0.56 -19.23 -9.89
N GLY A 43 0.65 -18.93 -10.36
CA GLY A 43 1.83 -19.74 -10.07
C GLY A 43 2.33 -19.57 -8.62
N ILE A 44 2.23 -18.36 -8.07
CA ILE A 44 2.63 -18.01 -6.70
C ILE A 44 1.60 -17.04 -6.11
N ALA A 45 1.14 -17.31 -4.89
CA ALA A 45 0.27 -16.42 -4.13
C ALA A 45 0.78 -16.28 -2.69
N LEU A 46 0.95 -15.04 -2.24
CA LEU A 46 1.39 -14.69 -0.89
C LEU A 46 0.30 -13.86 -0.20
N PRO A 47 -0.77 -14.48 0.34
CA PRO A 47 -1.92 -13.75 0.90
C PRO A 47 -1.53 -12.89 2.10
N VAL A 48 -0.50 -13.32 2.85
CA VAL A 48 0.07 -12.55 3.96
C VAL A 48 1.58 -12.43 3.75
N PHE A 49 2.03 -11.25 3.32
CA PHE A 49 3.43 -11.05 3.00
C PHE A 49 4.31 -10.82 4.25
N ASN A 50 3.86 -9.98 5.18
CA ASN A 50 4.48 -9.80 6.50
C ASN A 50 3.64 -10.51 7.57
N ILE A 51 3.85 -11.82 7.76
CA ILE A 51 3.10 -12.62 8.74
C ILE A 51 3.22 -12.10 10.17
N PHE A 52 4.39 -11.56 10.55
CA PHE A 52 4.57 -10.97 11.87
C PHE A 52 3.74 -9.70 12.06
N GLY A 53 3.72 -8.83 11.04
CA GLY A 53 2.87 -7.63 11.05
C GLY A 53 1.40 -8.00 11.14
N PHE A 54 0.96 -8.99 10.36
CA PHE A 54 -0.41 -9.48 10.37
C PHE A 54 -0.85 -10.00 11.76
N LEU A 55 -0.09 -10.93 12.35
CA LEU A 55 -0.42 -11.51 13.65
C LEU A 55 -0.44 -10.50 14.80
N ASN A 56 0.33 -9.42 14.68
CA ASN A 56 0.41 -8.36 15.70
C ASN A 56 -0.40 -7.11 15.34
N VAL A 57 -1.16 -7.13 14.23
CA VAL A 57 -1.92 -5.99 13.69
C VAL A 57 -1.04 -4.73 13.60
N ARG A 58 0.17 -4.90 13.06
CA ARG A 58 1.21 -3.88 12.92
C ARG A 58 1.76 -3.85 11.50
N ARG A 59 2.26 -2.68 11.10
CA ARG A 59 2.93 -2.49 9.82
C ARG A 59 4.35 -3.06 9.85
N GLU A 60 5.04 -2.88 10.96
CA GLU A 60 6.44 -3.25 11.13
C GLU A 60 6.65 -4.74 11.42
N LEU A 61 7.86 -5.22 11.17
CA LEU A 61 8.33 -6.50 11.72
C LEU A 61 8.65 -6.38 13.23
N PRO A 62 8.88 -7.51 13.95
CA PRO A 62 9.21 -7.51 15.37
C PRO A 62 10.46 -6.70 15.74
N ASP A 63 11.35 -6.44 14.79
CA ASP A 63 12.53 -5.57 14.94
C ASP A 63 12.23 -4.06 14.78
N GLY A 64 10.94 -3.71 14.64
CA GLY A 64 10.44 -2.33 14.52
C GLY A 64 10.64 -1.71 13.13
N ARG A 65 11.03 -2.50 12.13
CA ARG A 65 11.33 -1.99 10.78
C ARG A 65 10.20 -2.24 9.80
N ASP A 66 9.99 -1.30 8.89
CA ASP A 66 9.09 -1.46 7.75
C ASP A 66 9.77 -2.37 6.70
N LEU A 67 9.10 -3.47 6.34
CA LEU A 67 9.56 -4.39 5.30
C LEU A 67 9.75 -3.66 3.97
N ASN A 68 8.81 -2.78 3.60
CA ASN A 68 8.84 -2.03 2.36
C ASN A 68 9.81 -0.81 2.41
N ARG A 69 10.73 -0.81 3.38
CA ARG A 69 11.93 0.06 3.44
C ARG A 69 13.23 -0.74 3.53
N SER A 70 13.13 -2.07 3.38
CA SER A 70 14.22 -3.02 3.62
C SER A 70 14.67 -3.76 2.36
N PHE A 71 14.06 -3.51 1.19
CA PHE A 71 14.45 -4.13 -0.08
C PHE A 71 15.72 -3.48 -0.67
N PRO A 72 16.54 -4.21 -1.46
CA PRO A 72 16.43 -5.64 -1.80
C PRO A 72 16.87 -6.58 -0.68
N GLY A 73 17.26 -6.06 0.48
CA GLY A 73 17.62 -6.84 1.65
C GLY A 73 19.09 -7.22 1.76
N SER A 74 19.43 -7.93 2.83
CA SER A 74 20.75 -8.51 3.08
C SER A 74 20.62 -9.79 3.90
N SER A 75 21.32 -10.85 3.50
CA SER A 75 21.35 -12.14 4.22
C SER A 75 21.93 -12.07 5.63
N LYS A 76 22.70 -11.01 5.93
CA LYS A 76 23.29 -10.75 7.26
C LYS A 76 22.71 -9.51 7.92
N GLY A 77 21.61 -8.99 7.38
CA GLY A 77 20.97 -7.76 7.85
C GLY A 77 20.02 -7.99 9.03
N SER A 78 19.16 -7.01 9.30
CA SER A 78 18.06 -7.17 10.25
C SER A 78 17.05 -8.22 9.78
N LEU A 79 16.09 -8.59 10.63
CA LEU A 79 15.04 -9.56 10.26
C LEU A 79 14.30 -9.12 8.98
N ALA A 80 13.90 -7.84 8.91
CA ALA A 80 13.26 -7.28 7.72
C ALA A 80 14.16 -7.34 6.47
N ALA A 81 15.47 -7.09 6.61
CA ALA A 81 16.41 -7.15 5.50
C ALA A 81 16.69 -8.59 5.04
N GLN A 82 16.74 -9.57 5.96
CA GLN A 82 16.88 -10.97 5.61
C GLN A 82 15.63 -11.48 4.88
N PHE A 83 14.44 -11.12 5.35
CA PHE A 83 13.18 -11.44 4.67
C PHE A 83 13.18 -10.91 3.23
N ALA A 84 13.47 -9.62 3.05
CA ALA A 84 13.54 -9.01 1.73
C ALA A 84 14.59 -9.69 0.82
N TYR A 85 15.75 -10.08 1.38
CA TYR A 85 16.79 -10.80 0.65
C TYR A 85 16.31 -12.15 0.13
N HIS A 86 15.70 -12.97 0.99
CA HIS A 86 15.20 -14.28 0.59
C HIS A 86 14.08 -14.16 -0.43
N PHE A 87 13.14 -13.23 -0.27
CA PHE A 87 12.12 -12.96 -1.30
C PHE A 87 12.76 -12.63 -2.66
N MET A 88 13.72 -11.69 -2.68
CA MET A 88 14.37 -11.25 -3.92
C MET A 88 15.27 -12.32 -4.56
N LYS A 89 15.72 -13.32 -3.79
CA LYS A 89 16.59 -14.41 -4.24
C LYS A 89 15.81 -15.66 -4.65
N GLU A 90 14.75 -16.00 -3.93
CA GLU A 90 14.11 -17.32 -3.99
C GLU A 90 12.68 -17.26 -4.56
N ILE A 91 12.03 -16.10 -4.58
CA ILE A 91 10.64 -15.97 -5.07
C ILE A 91 10.59 -15.06 -6.30
N ALA A 92 11.07 -13.82 -6.19
CA ALA A 92 10.98 -12.83 -7.26
C ALA A 92 11.52 -13.30 -8.64
N PRO A 93 12.62 -14.08 -8.72
CA PRO A 93 13.11 -14.59 -10.01
C PRO A 93 12.16 -15.53 -10.75
N HIS A 94 11.13 -16.06 -10.07
CA HIS A 94 10.14 -16.97 -10.65
C HIS A 94 8.82 -16.26 -11.04
N CYS A 95 8.75 -14.92 -10.91
CA CYS A 95 7.54 -14.15 -11.19
C CYS A 95 7.75 -13.18 -12.35
N ASP A 96 7.14 -13.40 -13.52
CA ASP A 96 7.20 -12.41 -14.61
C ASP A 96 6.44 -11.11 -14.27
N TYR A 97 5.30 -11.27 -13.59
CA TYR A 97 4.40 -10.19 -13.18
C TYR A 97 4.09 -10.31 -11.68
N ILE A 98 4.04 -9.18 -10.98
CA ILE A 98 3.69 -9.08 -9.56
C ILE A 98 2.57 -8.04 -9.40
N ILE A 99 1.54 -8.39 -8.63
CA ILE A 99 0.53 -7.43 -8.17
C ILE A 99 0.68 -7.31 -6.66
N ASP A 100 1.06 -6.13 -6.19
CA ASP A 100 1.29 -5.82 -4.78
C ASP A 100 0.12 -5.00 -4.24
N PHE A 101 -0.64 -5.57 -3.30
CA PHE A 101 -1.86 -4.97 -2.75
C PHE A 101 -1.56 -4.24 -1.43
N HIS A 102 -1.82 -2.94 -1.40
CA HIS A 102 -1.66 -2.07 -0.24
C HIS A 102 -2.99 -1.46 0.17
N THR A 103 -3.14 -1.23 1.47
CA THR A 103 -4.18 -0.35 2.02
C THR A 103 -3.54 0.92 2.55
N GLY A 104 -4.36 1.95 2.81
CA GLY A 104 -3.88 3.17 3.44
C GLY A 104 -3.38 2.90 4.86
N ALA A 105 -2.23 3.47 5.21
CA ALA A 105 -1.62 3.25 6.52
C ALA A 105 -2.32 4.06 7.62
N SER A 106 -2.53 3.44 8.79
CA SER A 106 -3.22 4.07 9.93
C SER A 106 -4.68 4.42 9.55
N GLN A 107 -5.16 5.64 9.85
CA GLN A 107 -6.52 6.08 9.56
C GLN A 107 -6.71 6.65 8.14
N ARG A 108 -5.80 6.35 7.21
CA ARG A 108 -5.92 6.81 5.81
C ARG A 108 -6.71 5.79 5.02
N ASN A 109 -7.77 6.24 4.36
CA ASN A 109 -8.57 5.44 3.43
C ASN A 109 -8.23 5.84 1.99
N ASN A 110 -7.61 4.94 1.23
CA ASN A 110 -7.31 5.17 -0.19
C ASN A 110 -8.52 4.81 -1.06
N PHE A 111 -8.86 5.65 -2.03
CA PHE A 111 -9.77 5.20 -3.09
C PHE A 111 -9.03 4.22 -4.02
N PRO A 112 -9.70 3.20 -4.59
CA PRO A 112 -9.05 2.21 -5.44
C PRO A 112 -8.26 2.84 -6.58
N GLN A 113 -6.97 2.52 -6.63
CA GLN A 113 -6.06 3.04 -7.65
C GLN A 113 -4.90 2.09 -7.92
N ILE A 114 -4.37 2.15 -9.14
CA ILE A 114 -3.08 1.55 -9.48
C ILE A 114 -2.02 2.64 -9.58
N ARG A 115 -0.84 2.39 -9.02
CA ARG A 115 0.32 3.28 -9.09
C ARG A 115 1.38 2.73 -10.04
N CYS A 116 1.69 3.49 -11.09
CA CYS A 116 2.73 3.13 -12.07
C CYS A 116 3.59 4.35 -12.46
N VAL A 117 4.74 4.10 -13.09
CA VAL A 117 5.53 5.18 -13.70
C VAL A 117 4.99 5.35 -15.12
N PHE A 118 4.57 6.56 -15.48
CA PHE A 118 3.85 6.78 -16.75
C PHE A 118 4.75 6.70 -17.97
N SER A 119 6.05 6.92 -17.81
CA SER A 119 7.04 6.71 -18.87
C SER A 119 7.35 5.24 -19.11
N ASP A 120 6.88 4.32 -18.25
CA ASP A 120 6.92 2.88 -18.50
C ASP A 120 5.58 2.45 -19.11
N GLU A 121 5.51 2.51 -20.44
CA GLU A 121 4.30 2.20 -21.20
C GLU A 121 3.79 0.77 -20.93
N THR A 122 4.67 -0.20 -20.66
CA THR A 122 4.23 -1.56 -20.29
C THR A 122 3.46 -1.55 -18.97
N SER A 123 4.00 -0.87 -17.95
CA SER A 123 3.34 -0.77 -16.64
C SER A 123 2.03 0.02 -16.72
N LYS A 124 1.98 1.06 -17.56
CA LYS A 124 0.78 1.86 -17.81
C LYS A 124 -0.30 1.05 -18.51
N GLU A 125 0.06 0.20 -19.46
CA GLU A 125 -0.87 -0.62 -20.21
C GLU A 125 -1.45 -1.73 -19.34
N LEU A 126 -0.60 -2.37 -18.53
CA LEU A 126 -1.05 -3.30 -17.49
C LEU A 126 -1.99 -2.61 -16.49
N ALA A 127 -1.71 -1.37 -16.07
CA ALA A 127 -2.61 -0.63 -15.19
C ALA A 127 -3.98 -0.36 -15.85
N LYS A 128 -4.02 -0.08 -17.16
CA LYS A 128 -5.29 0.06 -17.91
C LYS A 128 -6.04 -1.26 -17.98
N VAL A 129 -5.36 -2.39 -18.19
CA VAL A 129 -5.97 -3.72 -18.18
C VAL A 129 -6.54 -4.06 -16.80
N PHE A 130 -5.84 -3.70 -15.72
CA PHE A 130 -6.38 -3.83 -14.36
C PHE A 130 -7.70 -3.04 -14.20
N ASN A 131 -7.89 -1.98 -14.98
CA ASN A 131 -9.10 -1.17 -15.06
C ASN A 131 -9.58 -0.59 -13.69
N PRO A 132 -8.70 0.03 -12.87
CA PRO A 132 -9.13 0.69 -11.63
C PRO A 132 -9.90 1.99 -11.94
N PRO A 133 -10.58 2.62 -10.96
CA PRO A 133 -11.13 3.97 -11.13
C PRO A 133 -10.05 5.01 -11.48
N PHE A 134 -8.91 4.94 -10.79
CA PHE A 134 -7.78 5.85 -10.98
C PHE A 134 -6.47 5.12 -11.27
N ILE A 135 -5.67 5.67 -12.17
CA ILE A 135 -4.27 5.29 -12.38
C ILE A 135 -3.42 6.51 -12.04
N LEU A 136 -2.60 6.40 -10.99
CA LEU A 136 -1.78 7.50 -10.47
C LEU A 136 -0.32 7.35 -10.91
N HIS A 137 0.25 8.43 -11.45
CA HIS A 137 1.68 8.52 -11.67
C HIS A 137 2.42 8.55 -10.34
N SER A 138 3.32 7.58 -10.14
CA SER A 138 4.10 7.45 -8.91
C SER A 138 5.48 6.91 -9.21
N ASN A 139 6.49 7.73 -8.94
CA ASN A 139 7.90 7.37 -9.04
C ASN A 139 8.28 6.24 -8.09
N LEU A 140 9.33 5.51 -8.46
CA LEU A 140 9.90 4.47 -7.60
C LEU A 140 10.54 5.10 -6.37
N ILE A 141 10.26 4.51 -5.20
CA ILE A 141 10.84 4.94 -3.93
C ILE A 141 11.97 3.97 -3.57
N ALA A 142 13.12 4.52 -3.20
CA ALA A 142 14.28 3.72 -2.82
C ALA A 142 13.95 2.72 -1.70
N LYS A 143 14.54 1.53 -1.79
CA LYS A 143 14.42 0.43 -0.80
C LYS A 143 13.02 -0.15 -0.65
N THR A 144 12.19 -0.03 -1.69
CA THR A 144 10.88 -0.68 -1.78
C THR A 144 10.93 -1.96 -2.59
N LEU A 145 9.92 -2.81 -2.40
CA LEU A 145 9.70 -3.97 -3.26
C LEU A 145 9.60 -3.54 -4.73
N ARG A 146 8.75 -2.53 -5.00
CA ARG A 146 8.52 -2.00 -6.34
C ARG A 146 9.80 -1.58 -7.05
N GLU A 147 10.65 -0.79 -6.38
CA GLU A 147 11.94 -0.39 -6.96
C GLU A 147 12.87 -1.60 -7.23
N SER A 148 12.94 -2.54 -6.29
CA SER A 148 13.87 -3.67 -6.37
C SER A 148 13.46 -4.69 -7.44
N VAL A 149 12.16 -4.90 -7.62
CA VAL A 149 11.58 -5.78 -8.65
C VAL A 149 11.71 -5.14 -10.04
N SER A 150 11.41 -3.84 -10.17
CA SER A 150 11.54 -3.13 -11.46
C SER A 150 12.97 -3.15 -12.02
N LYS A 151 14.00 -3.33 -11.19
CA LYS A 151 15.40 -3.47 -11.62
C LYS A 151 15.75 -4.85 -12.21
N LYS A 152 14.91 -5.87 -12.02
CA LYS A 152 15.16 -7.27 -12.41
C LYS A 152 14.35 -7.75 -13.63
N GLN A 153 13.88 -6.83 -14.48
CA GLN A 153 13.01 -7.07 -15.65
C GLN A 153 11.58 -7.55 -15.34
N ASN A 154 11.28 -7.95 -14.10
CA ASN A 154 9.93 -8.24 -13.65
C ASN A 154 9.04 -6.99 -13.73
N LYS A 155 7.75 -7.19 -14.02
CA LYS A 155 6.74 -6.12 -14.02
C LYS A 155 5.97 -6.13 -12.72
N ILE A 156 5.72 -4.95 -12.14
CA ILE A 156 4.99 -4.84 -10.87
C ILE A 156 3.94 -3.73 -10.92
N LEU A 157 2.71 -4.08 -10.56
CA LEU A 157 1.62 -3.15 -10.29
C LEU A 157 1.44 -3.01 -8.79
N LEU A 158 1.28 -1.77 -8.34
CA LEU A 158 0.93 -1.46 -6.95
C LEU A 158 -0.53 -1.02 -6.89
N PHE A 159 -1.37 -1.83 -6.27
CA PHE A 159 -2.75 -1.47 -5.94
C PHE A 159 -2.78 -0.78 -4.58
N GLU A 160 -3.52 0.32 -4.49
CA GLU A 160 -3.82 1.00 -3.23
C GLU A 160 -5.33 1.16 -3.11
N GLY A 161 -5.90 0.71 -1.99
CA GLY A 161 -7.33 0.84 -1.74
C GLY A 161 -7.70 0.52 -0.29
N GLY A 162 -8.69 1.23 0.23
CA GLY A 162 -9.21 1.08 1.58
C GLY A 162 -8.28 1.55 2.68
N LYS A 163 -8.67 1.28 3.92
CA LYS A 163 -7.96 1.65 5.16
C LYS A 163 -7.37 0.43 5.89
N SER A 164 -6.33 0.65 6.69
CA SER A 164 -5.80 -0.39 7.59
C SER A 164 -6.85 -0.82 8.61
N ASN A 165 -6.92 -2.13 8.89
CA ASN A 165 -7.83 -2.74 9.88
C ASN A 165 -9.32 -2.52 9.58
N ASP A 166 -9.67 -2.29 8.32
CA ASP A 166 -11.05 -2.15 7.85
C ASP A 166 -11.27 -3.04 6.63
N ILE A 167 -12.51 -3.51 6.46
CA ILE A 167 -12.91 -4.38 5.34
C ILE A 167 -13.98 -3.66 4.56
N GLU A 168 -13.63 -3.22 3.35
CA GLU A 168 -14.51 -2.48 2.46
C GLU A 168 -14.78 -3.32 1.20
N GLU A 169 -15.99 -3.86 1.08
CA GLU A 169 -16.37 -4.80 0.01
C GLU A 169 -16.10 -4.22 -1.39
N ASN A 170 -16.45 -2.95 -1.60
CA ASN A 170 -16.19 -2.28 -2.87
C ASN A 170 -14.70 -2.28 -3.24
N ILE A 171 -13.80 -2.09 -2.27
CA ILE A 171 -12.34 -2.09 -2.49
C ILE A 171 -11.87 -3.50 -2.87
N ILE A 172 -12.40 -4.52 -2.17
CA ILE A 172 -12.09 -5.92 -2.43
C ILE A 172 -12.53 -6.31 -3.84
N GLU A 173 -13.76 -5.95 -4.23
CA GLU A 173 -14.25 -6.20 -5.58
C GLU A 173 -13.37 -5.54 -6.65
N GLU A 174 -12.93 -4.29 -6.44
CA GLU A 174 -12.03 -3.61 -7.37
C GLU A 174 -10.68 -4.32 -7.49
N GLY A 175 -10.10 -4.74 -6.37
CA GLY A 175 -8.84 -5.50 -6.36
C GLY A 175 -8.98 -6.86 -7.06
N LEU A 176 -10.07 -7.59 -6.77
CA LEU A 176 -10.34 -8.92 -7.33
C LEU A 176 -10.63 -8.86 -8.83
N ASN A 177 -11.47 -7.93 -9.27
CA ASN A 177 -11.79 -7.80 -10.70
C ASN A 177 -10.58 -7.34 -11.50
N GLY A 178 -9.78 -6.41 -10.98
CA GLY A 178 -8.54 -6.01 -11.64
C GLY A 178 -7.52 -7.15 -11.75
N ALA A 179 -7.37 -7.97 -10.72
CA ALA A 179 -6.53 -9.17 -10.79
C ALA A 179 -7.03 -10.16 -11.84
N LYS A 180 -8.34 -10.44 -11.90
CA LYS A 180 -8.94 -11.31 -12.92
C LYS A 180 -8.71 -10.79 -14.34
N ASN A 181 -8.79 -9.48 -14.55
CA ASN A 181 -8.55 -8.86 -15.85
C ASN A 181 -7.12 -9.08 -16.31
N ILE A 182 -6.14 -8.90 -15.41
CA ILE A 182 -4.73 -9.17 -15.71
C ILE A 182 -4.52 -10.65 -16.05
N ILE A 183 -5.01 -11.56 -15.20
CA ILE A 183 -4.86 -13.01 -15.41
C ILE A 183 -5.50 -13.44 -16.75
N SER A 184 -6.66 -12.87 -17.10
CA SER A 184 -7.31 -13.12 -18.39
C SER A 184 -6.49 -12.57 -19.56
N SER A 185 -5.98 -11.34 -19.46
CA SER A 185 -5.17 -10.72 -20.53
C SER A 185 -3.85 -11.45 -20.79
N LEU A 186 -3.30 -12.10 -19.76
CA LEU A 186 -2.08 -12.90 -19.85
C LEU A 186 -2.36 -14.31 -20.38
N GLY A 187 -3.62 -14.65 -20.68
CA GLY A 187 -4.01 -15.96 -21.18
C GLY A 187 -3.88 -17.09 -20.15
N MET A 188 -3.70 -16.76 -18.87
CA MET A 188 -3.49 -17.73 -17.79
C MET A 188 -4.77 -18.45 -17.41
N ARG A 189 -5.89 -17.72 -17.37
CA ARG A 189 -7.22 -18.25 -17.06
C ARG A 189 -8.31 -17.31 -17.55
N ASN A 190 -9.36 -17.85 -18.16
CA ASN A 190 -10.51 -17.07 -18.59
C ASN A 190 -11.51 -16.91 -17.44
N TYR A 191 -11.80 -15.65 -17.08
CA TYR A 191 -12.88 -15.29 -16.18
C TYR A 191 -14.06 -14.71 -16.96
N LYS A 192 -15.28 -14.81 -16.40
CA LYS A 192 -16.42 -14.05 -16.94
C LYS A 192 -16.16 -12.56 -16.65
N TYR A 193 -16.20 -11.76 -17.71
CA TYR A 193 -15.98 -10.32 -17.60
C TYR A 193 -17.19 -9.67 -16.91
N ASP A 194 -16.93 -8.84 -15.90
CA ASP A 194 -17.96 -8.05 -15.26
C ASP A 194 -18.15 -6.76 -16.05
N ILE A 195 -19.16 -6.75 -16.93
CA ILE A 195 -19.51 -5.60 -17.77
C ILE A 195 -20.00 -4.38 -16.97
N SER A 196 -20.41 -4.56 -15.71
CA SER A 196 -20.91 -3.45 -14.89
C SER A 196 -19.80 -2.44 -14.52
N LYS A 197 -18.53 -2.86 -14.63
CA LYS A 197 -17.35 -2.03 -14.37
C LYS A 197 -16.60 -1.65 -15.66
N ASP A 198 -17.29 -1.67 -16.80
CA ASP A 198 -16.73 -1.12 -18.04
C ASP A 198 -16.60 0.40 -17.90
N ARG A 199 -15.36 0.87 -17.77
CA ARG A 199 -15.01 2.27 -17.57
C ARG A 199 -13.64 2.55 -18.17
N THR A 200 -13.38 3.82 -18.42
CA THR A 200 -12.03 4.29 -18.76
C THR A 200 -11.38 4.83 -17.47
N PRO A 201 -10.28 4.22 -16.99
CA PRO A 201 -9.57 4.73 -15.82
C PRO A 201 -9.10 6.17 -16.02
N ILE A 202 -9.26 7.01 -15.00
CA ILE A 202 -8.78 8.39 -15.03
C ILE A 202 -7.29 8.40 -14.70
N LEU A 203 -6.48 8.99 -15.58
CA LEU A 203 -5.03 9.10 -15.46
C LEU A 203 -4.65 10.35 -14.67
N LEU A 204 -4.07 10.18 -13.48
CA LEU A 204 -3.66 11.28 -12.62
C LEU A 204 -2.13 11.45 -12.71
N SER A 205 -1.67 12.48 -13.43
CA SER A 205 -0.23 12.72 -13.65
C SER A 205 0.47 13.34 -12.43
N LYS A 206 -0.29 14.06 -11.61
CA LYS A 206 0.20 14.76 -10.42
C LYS A 206 -0.72 14.49 -9.24
N SER A 207 -0.17 14.64 -8.05
CA SER A 207 -0.97 14.60 -6.83
C SER A 207 -0.32 15.39 -5.71
N LYS A 208 -1.15 15.83 -4.75
CA LYS A 208 -0.70 16.64 -3.63
C LYS A 208 -1.53 16.37 -2.37
N TRP A 209 -0.85 16.30 -1.24
CA TRP A 209 -1.48 16.27 0.06
C TRP A 209 -1.89 17.66 0.52
N LEU A 210 -3.16 17.83 0.85
CA LEU A 210 -3.63 18.88 1.75
C LEU A 210 -3.22 18.52 3.17
N ARG A 211 -2.74 19.52 3.89
CA ARG A 211 -2.12 19.36 5.21
C ARG A 211 -2.87 20.17 6.25
N SER A 212 -2.92 19.68 7.48
CA SER A 212 -3.60 20.38 8.56
C SER A 212 -2.90 21.70 8.89
N PRO A 213 -3.61 22.84 8.90
CA PRO A 213 -3.01 24.13 9.25
C PRO A 213 -2.74 24.26 10.76
N ILE A 214 -3.49 23.53 11.60
CA ILE A 214 -3.41 23.54 13.06
C ILE A 214 -3.58 22.12 13.62
N SER A 215 -3.27 21.91 14.90
CA SER A 215 -3.64 20.68 15.60
C SER A 215 -5.06 20.80 16.14
N GLY A 216 -5.85 19.73 16.08
CA GLY A 216 -7.24 19.76 16.54
C GLY A 216 -8.07 18.57 16.06
N MET A 217 -9.38 18.70 16.22
CA MET A 217 -10.37 17.73 15.73
C MET A 217 -10.63 17.97 14.24
N SER A 218 -10.54 16.93 13.42
CA SER A 218 -10.76 17.03 11.98
C SER A 218 -12.19 16.67 11.62
N HIS A 219 -12.85 17.54 10.86
CA HIS A 219 -14.19 17.33 10.32
C HIS A 219 -14.12 17.47 8.80
N ILE A 220 -14.15 16.34 8.08
CA ILE A 220 -14.08 16.31 6.61
C ILE A 220 -15.48 16.11 6.05
N PHE A 221 -15.88 16.95 5.10
CA PHE A 221 -17.24 16.98 4.51
C PHE A 221 -17.27 16.42 3.09
N ILE A 222 -16.13 15.97 2.57
CA ILE A 222 -16.00 15.44 1.23
C ILE A 222 -15.89 13.92 1.24
N ASN A 223 -16.54 13.28 0.28
CA ASN A 223 -16.41 11.84 0.08
C ASN A 223 -15.12 11.50 -0.66
N ASN A 224 -14.58 10.30 -0.39
CA ASN A 224 -13.44 9.78 -1.14
C ASN A 224 -13.86 9.46 -2.60
N GLY A 225 -12.96 9.64 -3.56
CA GLY A 225 -13.21 9.39 -4.99
C GLY A 225 -13.89 10.52 -5.78
N VAL A 226 -14.39 11.58 -5.13
CA VAL A 226 -15.11 12.65 -5.84
C VAL A 226 -14.16 13.69 -6.44
N HIS A 227 -14.63 14.38 -7.48
CA HIS A 227 -13.95 15.54 -8.03
C HIS A 227 -14.21 16.80 -7.18
N VAL A 228 -13.18 17.61 -6.97
CA VAL A 228 -13.23 18.89 -6.25
C VAL A 228 -12.64 20.03 -7.09
N GLN A 229 -13.13 21.24 -6.88
CA GLN A 229 -12.58 22.45 -7.51
C GLN A 229 -11.62 23.18 -6.56
N LYS A 230 -10.59 23.84 -7.10
CA LYS A 230 -9.76 24.76 -6.33
C LYS A 230 -10.62 25.81 -5.63
N GLY A 231 -10.40 26.02 -4.34
CA GLY A 231 -11.20 26.93 -3.51
C GLY A 231 -12.40 26.26 -2.83
N GLN A 232 -12.73 25.02 -3.20
CA GLN A 232 -13.79 24.26 -2.54
C GLN A 232 -13.41 23.94 -1.09
N LEU A 233 -14.39 24.08 -0.19
CA LEU A 233 -14.28 23.69 1.20
C LEU A 233 -14.26 22.16 1.30
N ILE A 234 -13.20 21.61 1.91
CA ILE A 234 -13.03 20.18 2.15
C ILE A 234 -13.51 19.79 3.54
N GLY A 235 -13.29 20.69 4.51
CA GLY A 235 -13.59 20.42 5.91
C GLY A 235 -12.98 21.48 6.82
N HIS A 236 -12.95 21.19 8.11
CA HIS A 236 -12.43 22.08 9.14
C HIS A 236 -11.55 21.32 10.13
N VAL A 237 -10.67 22.06 10.78
CA VAL A 237 -9.98 21.62 11.98
C VAL A 237 -10.34 22.57 13.11
N THR A 238 -10.82 22.03 14.21
CA THR A 238 -11.33 22.78 15.37
C THR A 238 -10.54 22.44 16.64
N ASP A 239 -10.50 23.35 17.61
CA ASP A 239 -10.13 22.95 18.97
C ASP A 239 -11.26 22.13 19.63
N PRO A 240 -10.96 21.35 20.70
CA PRO A 240 -11.96 20.50 21.37
C PRO A 240 -13.19 21.25 21.91
N PHE A 241 -13.10 22.56 22.10
CA PHE A 241 -14.16 23.41 22.64
C PHE A 241 -14.85 24.27 21.55
N GLY A 242 -14.45 24.11 20.28
CA GLY A 242 -15.00 24.85 19.13
C GLY A 242 -14.67 26.34 19.08
N LYS A 243 -13.71 26.84 19.88
CA LYS A 243 -13.40 28.28 19.96
C LYS A 243 -12.54 28.78 18.79
N ALA A 244 -11.67 27.91 18.27
CA ALA A 244 -10.83 28.13 17.12
C ALA A 244 -11.19 27.15 16.01
N GLU A 245 -11.43 27.69 14.82
CA GLU A 245 -11.75 26.93 13.63
C GLU A 245 -10.83 27.36 12.47
N ARG A 246 -10.35 26.40 11.70
CA ARG A 246 -9.60 26.63 10.47
C ARG A 246 -10.16 25.78 9.34
N LYS A 247 -10.52 26.45 8.24
CA LYS A 247 -10.98 25.80 7.02
C LYS A 247 -9.84 25.05 6.34
N VAL A 248 -10.13 23.85 5.86
CA VAL A 248 -9.30 23.08 4.93
C VAL A 248 -9.89 23.30 3.55
N ILE A 249 -9.14 23.95 2.66
CA ILE A 249 -9.60 24.35 1.34
C ILE A 249 -8.75 23.66 0.28
N ALA A 250 -9.38 23.17 -0.79
CA ALA A 250 -8.70 22.61 -1.94
C ALA A 250 -7.79 23.65 -2.61
N ASN A 251 -6.49 23.37 -2.70
CA ASN A 251 -5.52 24.26 -3.36
C ASN A 251 -5.30 23.95 -4.84
N LEU A 252 -5.89 22.86 -5.35
CA LEU A 252 -6.00 22.50 -6.76
C LEU A 252 -7.37 21.84 -7.03
N SER A 253 -7.78 21.83 -8.30
CA SER A 253 -8.89 21.00 -8.78
C SER A 253 -8.39 19.60 -9.11
N GLY A 254 -9.21 18.57 -8.87
CA GLY A 254 -8.84 17.17 -9.13
C GLY A 254 -9.73 16.20 -8.34
N TYR A 255 -9.30 14.94 -8.25
CA TYR A 255 -10.03 13.87 -7.56
C TYR A 255 -9.46 13.60 -6.18
N ILE A 256 -10.33 13.38 -5.20
CA ILE A 256 -9.92 12.90 -3.88
C ILE A 256 -9.54 11.42 -4.02
N ILE A 257 -8.27 11.10 -3.78
CA ILE A 257 -7.75 9.72 -3.90
C ILE A 257 -7.37 9.10 -2.56
N CYS A 258 -7.36 9.89 -1.48
CA CYS A 258 -7.24 9.40 -0.12
C CYS A 258 -7.76 10.43 0.89
N VAL A 259 -8.46 9.96 1.92
CA VAL A 259 -8.93 10.77 3.05
C VAL A 259 -8.32 10.22 4.35
N ASN A 260 -7.83 11.09 5.21
CA ASN A 260 -7.48 10.76 6.58
C ASN A 260 -8.74 10.86 7.46
N GLU A 261 -9.21 9.72 7.94
CA GLU A 261 -10.40 9.56 8.77
C GLU A 261 -10.09 9.69 10.27
N SER A 262 -8.86 10.06 10.64
CA SER A 262 -8.49 10.30 12.04
C SER A 262 -9.32 11.45 12.61
N PRO A 263 -10.02 11.27 13.75
CA PRO A 263 -10.79 12.35 14.37
C PRO A 263 -9.90 13.46 14.91
N VAL A 264 -8.62 13.17 15.18
CA VAL A 264 -7.63 14.12 15.69
C VAL A 264 -6.44 14.16 14.74
N VAL A 265 -6.00 15.39 14.42
CA VAL A 265 -4.85 15.65 13.55
C VAL A 265 -3.91 16.65 14.20
N TYR A 266 -2.62 16.52 13.90
CA TYR A 266 -1.61 17.50 14.26
C TYR A 266 -1.36 18.48 13.10
N LYS A 267 -0.87 19.68 13.42
CA LYS A 267 -0.40 20.62 12.41
C LYS A 267 0.61 19.95 11.49
N GLY A 268 0.36 20.00 10.19
CA GLY A 268 1.20 19.37 9.16
C GLY A 268 0.82 17.92 8.84
N ASP A 269 -0.15 17.32 9.52
CA ASP A 269 -0.65 16.00 9.14
C ASP A 269 -1.32 16.04 7.78
N ALA A 270 -1.19 14.95 7.02
CA ALA A 270 -1.88 14.73 5.77
C ALA A 270 -3.39 14.54 6.04
N ILE A 271 -4.23 15.37 5.42
CA ILE A 271 -5.70 15.30 5.59
C ILE A 271 -6.36 14.65 4.37
N VAL A 272 -6.09 15.19 3.18
CA VAL A 272 -6.70 14.70 1.93
C VAL A 272 -5.64 14.68 0.84
N HIS A 273 -5.60 13.63 0.04
CA HIS A 273 -4.75 13.53 -1.14
C HIS A 273 -5.59 13.82 -2.38
N ILE A 274 -5.20 14.85 -3.14
CA ILE A 274 -5.85 15.20 -4.40
C ILE A 274 -4.93 14.79 -5.54
N GLY A 275 -5.43 14.00 -6.49
CA GLY A 275 -4.77 13.73 -7.76
C GLY A 275 -5.41 14.52 -8.89
N ASN A 276 -4.63 14.95 -9.86
CA ASN A 276 -5.11 15.68 -11.03
C ASN A 276 -4.43 15.16 -12.30
N GLU A 277 -5.16 15.30 -13.41
CA GLU A 277 -4.72 14.95 -14.77
C GLU A 277 -3.49 15.75 -15.19
#